data_AF-A0A7S9VR74-F1
#
_entry.id   AF-A0A7S9VR74-F1
#
_cell.length_a   1.000
_cell.length_b   1.000
_cell.length_c   1.000
_cell.angle_alpha   90.00
_cell.angle_beta   90.00
_cell.angle_gamma   90.00
#
_symmetry.space_group_name_H-M   'P 1'
#
loop_
_entity.id
_entity.type
_entity.pdbx_description
1 polymer ?
#
loop_
_entity_poly.entity_id
_entity_poly.type
_entity_poly.pdbx_seq_one_letter_code
_entity_poly.pdbx_strand_id
1 'polypeptide(L)'
;MDTSHIASLAHAPFLLARRIASARSLRLVSSAATALLASYPKSGRTWLRFILAQYFLASRAYPPITTQSMFTFAPNFDLDPVRGIPAFVRRSEEASFPLIPSTHLRFKPTLPGRLPIIFLIRDPRAVLISDYHHVTRHKMSFQGSVDDFLMDENRGLPHYIKYMNSWANGLERHDHHIIYYEDLLLQTEAEVEKMLNFLDEPVNTQALRYAVENSSFEKLKALELAQGIPGHEYDRSDSDALRIRKGQSDSFRQELTIEQQKFIEDSCTSQLNPRMLAKLDRYGFSDPPSSSTVKSIGISQSVAPEKQVHDPVTKRRLPSLGVQLLSEAMVIIGLAAMLIAPTILAIEVGEWFFRREWDGHSLEDGLALFGIDRVGPVETPTEQILDVFLALPLTIALFMNGLLIFLAAVHFGDWGLQGVRLKKKLAVEQSKRRQRSHAKNPPSDLKPAGMVSPSR
;
A
#
# COMPACT_ATOMS: atom_id res chain seq x y z
N MET A 1 -27.92 2.73 -30.38
CA MET A 1 -27.23 2.08 -29.24
C MET A 1 -25.76 2.42 -29.37
N ASP A 2 -25.23 3.09 -28.35
CA ASP A 2 -23.97 3.82 -28.40
C ASP A 2 -22.77 2.85 -28.35
N THR A 3 -21.83 3.00 -29.28
CA THR A 3 -20.70 2.07 -29.51
C THR A 3 -19.67 2.07 -28.38
N SER A 4 -19.70 3.09 -27.51
CA SER A 4 -18.86 3.25 -26.31
C SER A 4 -19.15 2.21 -25.22
N HIS A 5 -20.41 1.80 -25.05
CA HIS A 5 -20.82 0.85 -24.00
C HIS A 5 -20.34 -0.58 -24.29
N ILE A 6 -20.30 -0.99 -25.56
CA ILE A 6 -19.83 -2.32 -25.99
C ILE A 6 -18.31 -2.46 -25.82
N ALA A 7 -17.56 -1.37 -26.03
CA ALA A 7 -16.11 -1.35 -25.83
C ALA A 7 -15.71 -1.50 -24.35
N SER A 8 -16.49 -0.96 -23.41
CA SER A 8 -16.22 -1.06 -21.96
C SER A 8 -16.43 -2.48 -21.40
N LEU A 9 -17.49 -3.18 -21.85
CA LEU A 9 -17.79 -4.56 -21.43
C LEU A 9 -16.73 -5.57 -21.90
N ALA A 10 -16.05 -5.28 -23.01
CA ALA A 10 -14.94 -6.11 -23.49
C ALA A 10 -13.67 -6.02 -22.59
N HIS A 11 -13.52 -4.96 -21.79
CA HIS A 11 -12.34 -4.71 -20.97
C HIS A 11 -12.52 -5.07 -19.48
N ALA A 12 -13.76 -5.28 -19.02
CA ALA A 12 -14.05 -5.61 -17.62
C ALA A 12 -13.31 -6.86 -17.09
N PRO A 13 -13.15 -7.98 -17.84
CA PRO A 13 -12.38 -9.14 -17.37
C PRO A 13 -10.90 -8.80 -17.15
N PHE A 14 -10.33 -7.94 -18.01
CA PHE A 14 -8.93 -7.50 -17.91
C PHE A 14 -8.70 -6.60 -16.68
N LEU A 15 -9.64 -5.69 -16.40
CA LEU A 15 -9.58 -4.81 -15.22
C LEU A 15 -9.71 -5.60 -13.92
N LEU A 16 -10.61 -6.59 -13.86
CA LEU A 16 -10.76 -7.49 -12.71
C LEU A 16 -9.48 -8.32 -12.48
N ALA A 17 -8.92 -8.91 -13.54
CA ALA A 17 -7.65 -9.63 -13.46
C ALA A 17 -6.52 -8.74 -12.92
N ARG A 18 -6.46 -7.46 -13.35
CA ARG A 18 -5.48 -6.48 -12.87
C ARG A 18 -5.65 -6.14 -11.39
N ARG A 19 -6.89 -6.03 -10.89
CA ARG A 19 -7.20 -5.81 -9.47
C ARG A 19 -6.77 -7.01 -8.60
N ILE A 20 -7.10 -8.23 -9.03
CA ILE A 20 -6.69 -9.47 -8.33
C ILE A 20 -5.15 -9.61 -8.29
N ALA A 21 -4.46 -9.35 -9.41
CA ALA A 21 -3.01 -9.35 -9.46
C ALA A 21 -2.38 -8.30 -8.53
N SER A 22 -2.97 -7.10 -8.44
CA SER A 22 -2.52 -6.05 -7.53
C SER A 22 -2.63 -6.47 -6.06
N ALA A 23 -3.77 -7.05 -5.65
CA ALA A 23 -3.98 -7.53 -4.28
C ALA A 23 -3.01 -8.67 -3.90
N ARG A 24 -2.74 -9.58 -4.83
CA ARG A 24 -1.76 -10.66 -4.64
C ARG A 24 -0.32 -10.14 -4.55
N SER A 25 0.04 -9.16 -5.39
CA SER A 25 1.36 -8.50 -5.33
C SER A 25 1.57 -7.79 -4.00
N LEU A 26 0.54 -7.08 -3.51
CA LEU A 26 0.55 -6.42 -2.20
C LEU A 26 0.75 -7.42 -1.07
N ARG A 27 0.11 -8.59 -1.13
CA ARG A 27 0.29 -9.66 -0.14
C ARG A 27 1.74 -10.19 -0.13
N LEU A 28 2.33 -10.48 -1.29
CA LEU A 28 3.72 -10.95 -1.40
C LEU A 28 4.72 -9.92 -0.85
N VAL A 29 4.53 -8.66 -1.21
CA VAL A 29 5.38 -7.55 -0.75
C VAL A 29 5.25 -7.30 0.75
N SER A 30 4.03 -7.38 1.30
CA SER A 30 3.81 -7.22 2.75
C SER A 30 4.57 -8.22 3.62
N SER A 31 4.95 -9.38 3.06
CA SER A 31 5.66 -10.44 3.77
C SER A 31 7.16 -10.54 3.48
N ALA A 32 7.66 -9.98 2.37
CA ALA A 32 9.00 -10.32 1.87
C ALA A 32 9.80 -9.19 1.22
N ALA A 33 9.20 -8.02 0.93
CA ALA A 33 9.95 -6.92 0.32
C ALA A 33 10.69 -6.10 1.37
N THR A 34 11.96 -5.78 1.08
CA THR A 34 12.78 -4.90 1.92
C THR A 34 12.39 -3.44 1.74
N ALA A 35 12.10 -3.03 0.50
CA ALA A 35 11.63 -1.69 0.16
C ALA A 35 10.89 -1.69 -1.18
N LEU A 36 10.21 -0.59 -1.50
CA LEU A 36 9.60 -0.35 -2.80
C LEU A 36 10.34 0.77 -3.54
N LEU A 37 10.80 0.52 -4.76
CA LEU A 37 11.37 1.54 -5.63
C LEU A 37 10.28 2.19 -6.48
N ALA A 38 9.88 3.41 -6.14
CA ALA A 38 8.88 4.20 -6.86
C ALA A 38 9.54 5.30 -7.68
N SER A 39 9.06 5.49 -8.91
CA SER A 39 9.52 6.55 -9.81
C SER A 39 8.49 6.81 -10.90
N TYR A 40 8.35 8.05 -11.38
CA TYR A 40 7.68 8.27 -12.66
C TYR A 40 8.47 7.56 -13.78
N PRO A 41 7.83 7.06 -14.86
CA PRO A 41 8.55 6.60 -16.04
C PRO A 41 9.69 7.54 -16.44
N LYS A 42 10.78 6.97 -16.97
CA LYS A 42 11.92 7.76 -17.50
C LYS A 42 12.74 8.57 -16.48
N SER A 43 12.54 8.35 -15.18
CA SER A 43 13.35 8.96 -14.10
C SER A 43 14.69 8.26 -13.81
N GLY A 44 15.13 7.29 -14.63
CA GLY A 44 16.42 6.60 -14.46
C GLY A 44 16.36 5.21 -13.81
N ARG A 45 15.16 4.69 -13.51
CA ARG A 45 14.94 3.39 -12.84
C ARG A 45 15.70 2.22 -13.47
N THR A 46 15.74 2.13 -14.80
CA THR A 46 16.44 1.03 -15.50
C THR A 46 17.92 0.99 -15.13
N TRP A 47 18.55 2.16 -15.05
CA TRP A 47 19.96 2.28 -14.71
C TRP A 47 20.21 1.87 -13.26
N LEU A 48 19.43 2.42 -12.32
CA LEU A 48 19.53 2.07 -10.90
C LEU A 48 19.33 0.56 -10.66
N ARG A 49 18.33 -0.05 -11.31
CA ARG A 49 18.12 -1.51 -11.24
C ARG A 49 19.33 -2.30 -11.71
N PHE A 50 19.97 -1.84 -12.79
CA PHE A 50 21.15 -2.53 -13.33
C PHE A 50 22.35 -2.41 -12.39
N ILE A 51 22.58 -1.22 -11.80
CA ILE A 51 23.61 -1.02 -10.77
C ILE A 51 23.37 -1.96 -9.58
N LEU A 52 22.14 -1.99 -9.05
CA LEU A 52 21.81 -2.84 -7.91
C LEU A 52 22.00 -4.32 -8.20
N ALA A 53 21.57 -4.78 -9.38
CA ALA A 53 21.77 -6.17 -9.77
C ALA A 53 23.26 -6.53 -9.87
N GLN A 54 24.07 -5.68 -10.51
CA GLN A 54 25.52 -5.86 -10.59
C GLN A 54 26.19 -5.84 -9.21
N TYR A 55 25.77 -4.92 -8.33
CA TYR A 55 26.27 -4.81 -6.96
C TYR A 55 26.00 -6.08 -6.16
N PHE A 56 24.74 -6.51 -6.13
CA PHE A 56 24.33 -7.65 -5.33
C PHE A 56 25.04 -8.94 -5.79
N LEU A 57 25.16 -9.15 -7.09
CA LEU A 57 25.91 -10.29 -7.64
C LEU A 57 27.39 -10.24 -7.26
N ALA A 58 28.04 -9.12 -7.49
CA ALA A 58 29.46 -8.95 -7.17
C ALA A 58 29.72 -9.11 -5.67
N SER A 59 28.86 -8.56 -4.81
CA SER A 59 28.98 -8.64 -3.35
C SER A 59 28.89 -10.07 -2.81
N ARG A 60 28.27 -10.98 -3.55
CA ARG A 60 28.09 -12.41 -3.19
C ARG A 60 28.87 -13.35 -4.12
N ALA A 61 29.86 -12.81 -4.85
CA ALA A 61 30.74 -13.55 -5.76
C ALA A 61 30.01 -14.37 -6.85
N TYR A 62 28.86 -13.88 -7.33
CA TYR A 62 28.15 -14.47 -8.47
C TYR A 62 28.62 -13.88 -9.81
N PRO A 63 28.47 -14.63 -10.92
CA PRO A 63 28.76 -14.10 -12.25
C PRO A 63 27.92 -12.85 -12.58
N PRO A 64 28.47 -11.88 -13.33
CA PRO A 64 27.75 -10.69 -13.77
C PRO A 64 26.62 -11.03 -14.74
N ILE A 65 25.61 -10.16 -14.80
CA ILE A 65 24.40 -10.39 -15.62
C ILE A 65 24.36 -9.59 -16.92
N THR A 66 23.36 -9.93 -17.73
CA THR A 66 22.90 -9.23 -18.92
C THR A 66 21.65 -8.36 -18.64
N THR A 67 21.23 -7.50 -19.57
CA THR A 67 19.97 -6.74 -19.44
C THR A 67 18.75 -7.64 -19.28
N GLN A 68 18.85 -8.90 -19.72
CA GLN A 68 17.78 -9.89 -19.66
C GLN A 68 17.50 -10.40 -18.23
N SER A 69 18.49 -10.36 -17.35
CA SER A 69 18.37 -10.87 -15.98
C SER A 69 18.21 -9.76 -14.93
N MET A 70 18.14 -8.49 -15.32
CA MET A 70 17.98 -7.36 -14.38
C MET A 70 16.74 -7.51 -13.47
N PHE A 71 15.65 -8.09 -14.00
CA PHE A 71 14.40 -8.25 -13.26
C PHE A 71 14.46 -9.36 -12.20
N THR A 72 15.49 -10.20 -12.24
CA THR A 72 15.67 -11.27 -11.23
C THR A 72 16.08 -10.75 -9.87
N PHE A 73 16.61 -9.52 -9.79
CA PHE A 73 17.03 -8.87 -8.54
C PHE A 73 16.21 -7.63 -8.22
N ALA A 74 15.75 -6.90 -9.24
CA ALA A 74 14.91 -5.72 -9.07
C ALA A 74 13.66 -5.82 -9.97
N PRO A 75 12.69 -6.68 -9.60
CA PRO A 75 11.51 -6.92 -10.41
C PRO A 75 10.57 -5.71 -10.48
N ASN A 76 9.61 -5.76 -11.38
CA ASN A 76 8.42 -4.91 -11.33
C ASN A 76 7.53 -5.32 -10.16
N PHE A 77 6.82 -4.35 -9.62
CA PHE A 77 5.76 -4.56 -8.63
C PHE A 77 4.46 -5.02 -9.33
N ASP A 78 4.53 -6.20 -9.94
CA ASP A 78 3.42 -6.91 -10.58
C ASP A 78 3.67 -8.43 -10.56
N LEU A 79 2.76 -9.21 -11.15
CA LEU A 79 2.85 -10.68 -11.24
C LEU A 79 3.32 -11.17 -12.61
N ASP A 80 3.94 -10.33 -13.42
CA ASP A 80 4.53 -10.77 -14.70
C ASP A 80 5.58 -11.86 -14.39
N PRO A 81 5.51 -13.05 -15.00
CA PRO A 81 6.40 -14.16 -14.65
C PRO A 81 7.86 -13.92 -15.05
N VAL A 82 8.12 -13.01 -15.99
CA VAL A 82 9.45 -12.71 -16.52
C VAL A 82 10.04 -11.45 -15.88
N ARG A 83 9.20 -10.47 -15.55
CA ARG A 83 9.64 -9.14 -15.11
C ARG A 83 9.14 -8.75 -13.74
N GLY A 84 8.09 -9.40 -13.24
CA GLY A 84 7.44 -9.10 -11.96
C GLY A 84 8.06 -9.84 -10.79
N ILE A 85 7.40 -9.76 -9.63
CA ILE A 85 7.84 -10.42 -8.39
C ILE A 85 8.15 -11.91 -8.58
N PRO A 86 7.39 -12.70 -9.38
CA PRO A 86 7.72 -14.10 -9.60
C PRO A 86 9.08 -14.36 -10.27
N ALA A 87 9.64 -13.36 -10.99
CA ALA A 87 10.96 -13.46 -11.60
C ALA A 87 12.09 -13.30 -10.57
N PHE A 88 11.79 -12.84 -9.35
CA PHE A 88 12.77 -12.63 -8.31
C PHE A 88 13.42 -13.93 -7.86
N VAL A 89 14.75 -13.99 -7.95
CA VAL A 89 15.52 -15.16 -7.53
C VAL A 89 16.03 -14.95 -6.11
N ARG A 90 15.32 -15.53 -5.15
CA ARG A 90 15.84 -15.69 -3.79
C ARG A 90 16.91 -16.80 -3.81
N ARG A 91 18.15 -16.47 -3.48
CA ARG A 91 19.22 -17.46 -3.25
C ARG A 91 19.08 -18.06 -1.85
N SER A 92 19.95 -19.01 -1.50
CA SER A 92 20.01 -19.64 -0.17
C SER A 92 19.98 -18.61 0.97
N GLU A 93 19.61 -19.04 2.18
CA GLU A 93 19.52 -18.15 3.34
C GLU A 93 20.82 -17.36 3.58
N GLU A 94 21.98 -17.98 3.38
CA GLU A 94 23.31 -17.37 3.52
C GLU A 94 23.66 -16.32 2.45
N ALA A 95 22.97 -16.31 1.31
CA ALA A 95 23.25 -15.44 0.16
C ALA A 95 21.99 -14.69 -0.34
N SER A 96 20.99 -14.53 0.52
CA SER A 96 19.72 -13.92 0.12
C SER A 96 19.90 -12.46 -0.29
N PHE A 97 19.14 -12.03 -1.30
CA PHE A 97 19.11 -10.64 -1.79
C PHE A 97 17.90 -9.92 -1.22
N PRO A 98 17.98 -8.61 -0.97
CA PRO A 98 16.80 -7.84 -0.61
C PRO A 98 15.85 -7.77 -1.81
N LEU A 99 14.58 -8.06 -1.58
CA LEU A 99 13.55 -7.89 -2.61
C LEU A 99 13.16 -6.42 -2.67
N ILE A 100 13.51 -5.76 -3.79
CA ILE A 100 13.17 -4.35 -4.06
C ILE A 100 12.34 -4.27 -5.35
N PRO A 101 11.02 -4.54 -5.29
CA PRO A 101 10.13 -4.39 -6.42
C PRO A 101 10.06 -2.92 -6.81
N SER A 102 9.81 -2.63 -8.09
CA SER A 102 9.69 -1.25 -8.55
C SER A 102 8.42 -0.97 -9.33
N THR A 103 7.89 0.24 -9.14
CA THR A 103 6.55 0.63 -9.60
C THR A 103 6.57 1.98 -10.33
N HIS A 104 5.66 2.12 -11.29
CA HIS A 104 5.26 3.40 -11.90
C HIS A 104 3.84 3.81 -11.51
N LEU A 105 3.22 3.07 -10.59
CA LEU A 105 1.87 3.36 -10.14
C LEU A 105 1.88 4.54 -9.19
N ARG A 106 0.78 5.30 -9.23
CA ARG A 106 0.45 6.29 -8.19
C ARG A 106 0.43 5.62 -6.81
N PHE A 107 0.72 6.40 -5.78
CA PHE A 107 0.66 5.92 -4.41
C PHE A 107 -0.75 5.38 -4.11
N LYS A 108 -0.80 4.28 -3.35
CA LYS A 108 -2.04 3.67 -2.89
C LYS A 108 -1.98 3.53 -1.36
N PRO A 109 -3.01 3.99 -0.62
CA PRO A 109 -3.10 3.79 0.83
C PRO A 109 -3.01 2.33 1.28
N THR A 110 -3.34 1.39 0.40
CA THR A 110 -3.23 -0.07 0.64
C THR A 110 -1.79 -0.58 0.67
N LEU A 111 -0.79 0.24 0.35
CA LEU A 111 0.61 -0.12 0.55
C LEU A 111 0.87 -0.34 2.06
N PRO A 112 1.57 -1.43 2.44
CA PRO A 112 1.84 -1.69 3.85
C PRO A 112 2.62 -0.53 4.48
N GLY A 113 2.08 0.12 5.52
CA GLY A 113 2.66 1.33 6.11
C GLY A 113 4.12 1.18 6.59
N ARG A 114 4.53 -0.05 6.94
CA ARG A 114 5.91 -0.39 7.35
C ARG A 114 6.86 -0.68 6.19
N LEU A 115 6.42 -0.56 4.93
CA LEU A 115 7.26 -0.80 3.76
C LEU A 115 8.05 0.47 3.44
N PRO A 116 9.39 0.48 3.56
CA PRO A 116 10.21 1.62 3.20
C PRO A 116 10.12 1.95 1.71
N ILE A 117 10.23 3.23 1.36
CA ILE A 117 10.11 3.71 -0.02
C ILE A 117 11.44 4.30 -0.48
N ILE A 118 11.96 3.81 -1.61
CA ILE A 118 13.00 4.51 -2.37
C ILE A 118 12.29 5.28 -3.48
N PHE A 119 12.40 6.61 -3.47
CA PHE A 119 11.71 7.46 -4.42
C PHE A 119 12.71 8.16 -5.34
N LEU A 120 12.67 7.82 -6.62
CA LEU A 120 13.59 8.37 -7.62
C LEU A 120 12.94 9.57 -8.33
N ILE A 121 13.58 10.72 -8.20
CA ILE A 121 13.19 12.00 -8.79
C ILE A 121 14.16 12.37 -9.90
N ARG A 122 13.63 12.99 -10.96
CA ARG A 122 14.41 13.57 -12.05
C ARG A 122 13.73 14.88 -12.47
N ASP A 123 14.49 15.80 -13.04
CA ASP A 123 13.95 17.03 -13.62
C ASP A 123 12.74 16.73 -14.55
N PRO A 124 11.53 17.28 -14.29
CA PRO A 124 10.36 17.00 -15.11
C PRO A 124 10.53 17.38 -16.57
N ARG A 125 11.35 18.38 -16.90
CA ARG A 125 11.65 18.75 -18.30
C ARG A 125 12.34 17.59 -19.01
N ALA A 126 13.35 17.00 -18.35
CA ALA A 126 14.07 15.84 -18.85
C ALA A 126 13.20 14.57 -18.87
N VAL A 127 12.31 14.41 -17.88
CA VAL A 127 11.37 13.28 -17.81
C VAL A 127 10.38 13.31 -18.96
N LEU A 128 9.69 14.44 -19.16
CA LEU A 128 8.60 14.55 -20.12
C LEU A 128 9.08 14.39 -21.56
N ILE A 129 10.19 15.04 -21.93
CA ILE A 129 10.75 14.84 -23.28
C ILE A 129 11.26 13.40 -23.47
N SER A 130 11.84 12.79 -22.44
CA SER A 130 12.26 11.40 -22.51
C SER A 130 11.07 10.43 -22.61
N ASP A 131 9.92 10.77 -22.04
CA ASP A 131 8.69 9.97 -22.12
C ASP A 131 8.01 10.15 -23.46
N TYR A 132 8.01 11.36 -24.02
CA TYR A 132 7.58 11.62 -25.40
C TYR A 132 8.29 10.69 -26.40
N HIS A 133 9.62 10.64 -26.39
CA HIS A 133 10.38 9.70 -27.23
C HIS A 133 10.04 8.24 -26.90
N HIS A 134 9.81 7.91 -25.62
CA HIS A 134 9.45 6.55 -25.25
C HIS A 134 8.10 6.12 -25.81
N VAL A 135 7.08 6.98 -25.76
CA VAL A 135 5.74 6.66 -26.23
C VAL A 135 5.62 6.76 -27.76
N THR A 136 6.41 7.62 -28.41
CA THR A 136 6.36 7.81 -29.87
C THR A 136 7.32 6.91 -30.65
N ARG A 137 8.50 6.57 -30.11
CA ARG A 137 9.55 5.81 -30.83
C ARG A 137 9.74 4.39 -30.31
N HIS A 138 9.71 4.22 -28.98
CA HIS A 138 9.94 2.91 -28.37
C HIS A 138 8.66 2.08 -28.26
N LYS A 139 7.54 2.70 -27.85
CA LYS A 139 6.25 2.01 -27.67
C LYS A 139 5.31 2.16 -28.85
N MET A 140 5.52 3.16 -29.70
CA MET A 140 4.63 3.50 -30.82
C MET A 140 3.15 3.63 -30.37
N SER A 141 2.93 4.07 -29.13
CA SER A 141 1.61 4.10 -28.47
C SER A 141 1.00 5.50 -28.42
N PHE A 142 1.68 6.50 -28.99
CA PHE A 142 1.24 7.87 -29.08
C PHE A 142 1.69 8.44 -30.44
N GLN A 143 0.83 9.26 -31.05
CA GLN A 143 1.11 10.01 -32.27
C GLN A 143 0.73 11.46 -32.00
N GLY A 144 1.63 12.39 -32.32
CA GLY A 144 1.42 13.81 -32.04
C GLY A 144 2.74 14.55 -31.86
N SER A 145 2.64 15.87 -31.81
CA SER A 145 3.75 16.76 -31.47
C SER A 145 4.11 16.66 -29.97
N VAL A 146 5.21 17.31 -29.59
CA VAL A 146 5.58 17.46 -28.17
C VAL A 146 4.50 18.25 -27.43
N ASP A 147 3.91 19.28 -28.05
CA ASP A 147 2.84 20.09 -27.43
C ASP A 147 1.59 19.24 -27.15
N ASP A 148 1.18 18.41 -28.11
CA ASP A 148 0.06 17.47 -27.93
C ASP A 148 0.33 16.51 -26.77
N PHE A 149 1.57 16.01 -26.66
CA PHE A 149 1.96 15.12 -25.57
C PHE A 149 1.97 15.82 -24.22
N LEU A 150 2.48 17.05 -24.14
CA LEU A 150 2.54 17.80 -22.88
C LEU A 150 1.14 18.07 -22.33
N MET A 151 0.14 18.27 -23.20
CA MET A 151 -1.26 18.48 -22.82
C MET A 151 -2.05 17.19 -22.59
N ASP A 152 -1.51 16.01 -22.88
CA ASP A 152 -2.22 14.73 -22.75
C ASP A 152 -2.49 14.38 -21.26
N GLU A 153 -3.76 14.19 -20.91
CA GLU A 153 -4.22 13.93 -19.54
C GLU A 153 -3.78 12.57 -18.96
N ASN A 154 -3.42 11.63 -19.82
CA ASN A 154 -3.14 10.25 -19.46
C ASN A 154 -1.64 9.92 -19.41
N ARG A 155 -0.80 10.75 -20.03
CA ARG A 155 0.65 10.49 -20.19
C ARG A 155 1.51 11.74 -20.06
N GLY A 156 0.96 12.90 -20.37
CA GLY A 156 1.65 14.19 -20.39
C GLY A 156 1.89 14.80 -19.01
N LEU A 157 2.07 16.11 -18.99
CA LEU A 157 2.33 16.89 -17.78
C LEU A 157 1.21 16.75 -16.72
N PRO A 158 -0.10 16.76 -17.05
CA PRO A 158 -1.15 16.52 -16.07
C PRO A 158 -1.02 15.16 -15.38
N HIS A 159 -0.65 14.11 -16.12
CA HIS A 159 -0.44 12.77 -15.56
C HIS A 159 0.80 12.73 -14.64
N TYR A 160 1.89 13.39 -15.03
CA TYR A 160 3.08 13.56 -14.19
C TYR A 160 2.73 14.26 -12.86
N ILE A 161 2.00 15.37 -12.91
CA ILE A 161 1.58 16.13 -11.71
C ILE A 161 0.70 15.25 -10.81
N LYS A 162 -0.30 14.56 -11.37
CA LYS A 162 -1.15 13.61 -10.63
C LYS A 162 -0.33 12.51 -9.95
N TYR A 163 0.70 12.00 -10.63
CA TYR A 163 1.61 11.00 -10.06
C TYR A 163 2.39 11.56 -8.88
N MET A 164 3.06 12.69 -9.09
CA MET A 164 3.89 13.34 -8.07
C MET A 164 3.08 13.74 -6.83
N ASN A 165 1.88 14.29 -7.04
CA ASN A 165 0.95 14.64 -5.96
C ASN A 165 0.46 13.42 -5.19
N SER A 166 0.18 12.30 -5.86
CA SER A 166 -0.22 11.07 -5.15
C SER A 166 0.87 10.60 -4.18
N TRP A 167 2.14 10.68 -4.59
CA TRP A 167 3.27 10.24 -3.79
C TRP A 167 3.64 11.20 -2.65
N ALA A 168 3.18 12.46 -2.67
CA ALA A 168 3.36 13.36 -1.53
C ALA A 168 2.79 12.76 -0.22
N ASN A 169 1.62 12.13 -0.29
CA ASN A 169 1.00 11.42 0.83
C ASN A 169 1.77 10.13 1.19
N GLY A 170 2.26 9.42 0.19
CA GLY A 170 3.05 8.20 0.40
C GLY A 170 4.35 8.46 1.13
N LEU A 171 5.06 9.53 0.78
CA LEU A 171 6.32 9.89 1.44
C LEU A 171 6.12 10.41 2.86
N GLU A 172 4.95 10.94 3.21
CA GLU A 172 4.64 11.29 4.60
C GLU A 172 4.33 10.04 5.45
N ARG A 173 3.69 9.04 4.84
CA ARG A 173 3.22 7.83 5.55
C ARG A 173 4.29 6.76 5.74
N HIS A 174 5.39 6.84 5.01
CA HIS A 174 6.41 5.80 4.98
C HIS A 174 7.80 6.41 5.20
N ASP A 175 8.66 5.65 5.88
CA ASP A 175 10.09 5.90 5.85
C ASP A 175 10.58 5.86 4.40
N HIS A 176 11.36 6.85 4.01
CA HIS A 176 11.74 7.00 2.63
C HIS A 176 13.15 7.54 2.42
N HIS A 177 13.74 7.13 1.30
CA HIS A 177 15.00 7.64 0.78
C HIS A 177 14.78 8.21 -0.62
N ILE A 178 15.22 9.44 -0.84
CA ILE A 178 15.09 10.11 -2.13
C ILE A 178 16.41 10.00 -2.87
N ILE A 179 16.33 9.57 -4.11
CA ILE A 179 17.46 9.61 -5.04
C ILE A 179 17.09 10.61 -6.14
N TYR A 180 17.98 11.55 -6.41
CA TYR A 180 17.88 12.41 -7.58
C TYR A 180 18.72 11.80 -8.70
N TYR A 181 18.14 11.68 -9.89
CA TYR A 181 18.85 11.14 -11.06
C TYR A 181 20.12 11.93 -11.37
N GLU A 182 20.08 13.25 -11.17
CA GLU A 182 21.22 14.14 -11.38
C GLU A 182 22.35 13.90 -10.38
N ASP A 183 22.03 13.59 -9.11
CA ASP A 183 23.03 13.21 -8.11
C ASP A 183 23.58 11.80 -8.41
N LEU A 184 22.72 10.88 -8.84
CA LEU A 184 23.13 9.54 -9.26
C LEU A 184 24.09 9.60 -10.45
N LEU A 185 23.91 10.56 -11.38
CA LEU A 185 24.86 10.82 -12.46
C LEU A 185 26.19 11.40 -11.97
N LEU A 186 26.15 12.33 -11.03
CA LEU A 186 27.34 13.05 -10.57
C LEU A 186 28.21 12.21 -9.60
N GLN A 187 27.57 11.47 -8.70
CA GLN A 187 28.23 10.74 -7.60
C GLN A 187 27.59 9.37 -7.39
N THR A 188 27.62 8.52 -8.42
CA THR A 188 26.90 7.23 -8.43
C THR A 188 27.22 6.35 -7.22
N GLU A 189 28.50 6.17 -6.88
CA GLU A 189 28.90 5.35 -5.72
C GLU A 189 28.29 5.88 -4.42
N ALA A 190 28.38 7.18 -4.17
CA ALA A 190 27.89 7.79 -2.94
C ALA A 190 26.36 7.70 -2.79
N GLU A 191 25.61 7.93 -3.87
CA GLU A 191 24.15 7.82 -3.84
C GLU A 191 23.67 6.38 -3.64
N VAL A 192 24.34 5.41 -4.27
CA VAL A 192 24.04 3.99 -4.07
C VAL A 192 24.42 3.53 -2.67
N GLU A 193 25.55 4.00 -2.12
CA GLU A 193 25.95 3.73 -0.74
C GLU A 193 24.90 4.24 0.27
N LYS A 194 24.40 5.48 0.10
CA LYS A 194 23.31 6.03 0.93
C LYS A 194 22.06 5.17 0.85
N MET A 195 21.70 4.71 -0.35
CA MET A 195 20.56 3.82 -0.55
C MET A 195 20.75 2.45 0.14
N LEU A 196 21.95 1.86 0.06
CA LEU A 196 22.25 0.59 0.73
C LEU A 196 22.19 0.72 2.25
N ASN A 197 22.72 1.82 2.80
CA ASN A 197 22.61 2.13 4.22
C ASN A 197 21.15 2.30 4.66
N PHE A 198 20.30 2.95 3.84
CA PHE A 198 18.87 3.05 4.11
C PHE A 198 18.15 1.69 4.11
N LEU A 199 18.67 0.72 3.36
CA LEU A 199 18.15 -0.64 3.29
C LEU A 199 18.71 -1.56 4.38
N ASP A 200 19.55 -1.04 5.28
CA ASP A 200 20.34 -1.83 6.23
C ASP A 200 21.19 -2.92 5.57
N GLU A 201 21.63 -2.69 4.33
CA GLU A 201 22.49 -3.60 3.57
C GLU A 201 23.97 -3.25 3.77
N PRO A 202 24.82 -4.20 4.21
CA PRO A 202 26.25 -3.95 4.35
C PRO A 202 26.89 -3.51 3.04
N VAL A 203 27.64 -2.40 3.09
CA VAL A 203 28.28 -1.82 1.92
C VAL A 203 29.59 -2.55 1.62
N ASN A 204 29.64 -3.25 0.49
CA ASN A 204 30.88 -3.81 -0.07
C ASN A 204 31.43 -2.83 -1.12
N THR A 205 32.42 -2.03 -0.72
CA THR A 205 33.01 -0.98 -1.58
C THR A 205 33.60 -1.54 -2.88
N GLN A 206 34.19 -2.74 -2.86
CA GLN A 206 34.76 -3.35 -4.07
C GLN A 206 33.66 -3.76 -5.06
N ALA A 207 32.58 -4.38 -4.56
CA ALA A 207 31.42 -4.74 -5.37
C ALA A 207 30.70 -3.49 -5.91
N LEU A 208 30.64 -2.41 -5.12
CA LEU A 208 30.03 -1.15 -5.52
C LEU A 208 30.80 -0.49 -6.67
N ARG A 209 32.13 -0.34 -6.54
CA ARG A 209 33.00 0.15 -7.62
C ARG A 209 32.84 -0.68 -8.89
N TYR A 210 32.89 -2.00 -8.75
CA TYR A 210 32.67 -2.91 -9.87
C TYR A 210 31.30 -2.69 -10.54
N ALA A 211 30.24 -2.54 -9.75
CA ALA A 211 28.89 -2.32 -10.26
C ALA A 211 28.77 -1.00 -11.02
N VAL A 212 29.32 0.08 -10.49
CA VAL A 212 29.32 1.41 -11.13
C VAL A 212 30.11 1.38 -12.43
N GLU A 213 31.35 0.87 -12.41
CA GLU A 213 32.19 0.74 -13.60
C GLU A 213 31.53 -0.09 -14.71
N ASN A 214 30.77 -1.13 -14.35
CA ASN A 214 30.08 -2.01 -15.31
C ASN A 214 28.66 -1.59 -15.64
N SER A 215 28.19 -0.46 -15.10
CA SER A 215 26.89 0.13 -15.38
C SER A 215 27.00 1.50 -16.05
N SER A 216 28.14 1.80 -16.70
CA SER A 216 28.29 3.07 -17.44
C SER A 216 27.23 3.21 -18.53
N PHE A 217 26.93 4.45 -18.91
CA PHE A 217 25.97 4.75 -19.96
C PHE A 217 26.30 4.02 -21.27
N GLU A 218 27.58 4.02 -21.66
CA GLU A 218 28.08 3.39 -22.88
C GLU A 218 27.91 1.88 -22.84
N LYS A 219 28.28 1.24 -21.72
CA LYS A 219 28.13 -0.21 -21.53
C LYS A 219 26.67 -0.62 -21.58
N LEU A 220 25.80 0.12 -20.90
CA LEU A 220 24.36 -0.15 -20.89
C LEU A 220 23.71 0.06 -22.26
N LYS A 221 24.10 1.11 -22.98
CA LYS A 221 23.63 1.37 -24.34
C LYS A 221 24.08 0.26 -25.29
N ALA A 222 25.33 -0.18 -25.19
CA ALA A 222 25.86 -1.30 -25.98
C ALA A 222 25.11 -2.61 -25.69
N LEU A 223 24.83 -2.91 -24.41
CA LEU A 223 24.03 -4.07 -24.02
C LEU A 223 22.60 -3.99 -24.56
N GLU A 224 21.97 -2.82 -24.48
CA GLU A 224 20.63 -2.61 -25.05
C GLU A 224 20.61 -2.81 -26.57
N LEU A 225 21.59 -2.28 -27.30
CA LEU A 225 21.68 -2.48 -28.75
C LEU A 225 21.82 -3.97 -29.10
N ALA A 226 22.70 -4.68 -28.40
CA ALA A 226 22.96 -6.10 -28.64
C ALA A 226 21.77 -7.00 -28.28
N GLN A 227 21.13 -6.77 -27.12
CA GLN A 227 20.19 -7.73 -26.53
C GLN A 227 18.76 -7.22 -26.43
N GLY A 228 18.57 -5.91 -26.51
CA GLY A 228 17.30 -5.25 -26.26
C GLY A 228 16.89 -5.29 -24.79
N ILE A 229 15.63 -4.95 -24.58
CA ILE A 229 15.00 -4.90 -23.26
C ILE A 229 13.89 -5.97 -23.20
N PRO A 230 13.87 -6.83 -22.16
CA PRO A 230 12.87 -7.90 -22.02
C PRO A 230 11.43 -7.43 -22.13
N GLY A 231 10.64 -8.04 -23.02
CA GLY A 231 9.22 -7.73 -23.21
C GLY A 231 8.95 -6.42 -23.96
N HIS A 232 9.91 -5.98 -24.78
CA HIS A 232 9.80 -4.80 -25.63
C HIS A 232 10.32 -5.08 -27.03
N GLU A 233 9.52 -4.75 -28.04
CA GLU A 233 9.90 -4.73 -29.45
C GLU A 233 9.92 -3.27 -29.91
N TYR A 234 11.04 -2.86 -30.50
CA TYR A 234 11.28 -1.48 -30.95
C TYR A 234 12.47 -1.47 -31.92
N ASP A 235 12.55 -0.43 -32.75
CA ASP A 235 13.67 -0.25 -33.66
C ASP A 235 14.92 0.14 -32.86
N ARG A 236 15.92 -0.75 -32.79
CA ARG A 236 17.17 -0.49 -32.07
C ARG A 236 18.16 0.37 -32.88
N SER A 237 17.91 0.55 -34.17
CA SER A 237 18.72 1.45 -35.02
C SER A 237 18.34 2.91 -34.83
N ASP A 238 17.09 3.18 -34.44
CA ASP A 238 16.65 4.49 -33.98
C ASP A 238 17.19 4.77 -32.57
N SER A 239 18.14 5.70 -32.48
CA SER A 239 18.72 6.11 -31.20
C SER A 239 17.69 6.66 -30.22
N ASP A 240 16.60 7.28 -30.70
CA ASP A 240 15.55 7.84 -29.86
C ASP A 240 14.54 6.80 -29.36
N ALA A 241 14.48 5.63 -30.01
CA ALA A 241 13.70 4.49 -29.55
C ALA A 241 14.41 3.72 -28.41
N LEU A 242 15.69 3.98 -28.13
CA LEU A 242 16.40 3.32 -27.03
C LEU A 242 15.91 3.78 -25.65
N ARG A 243 15.91 2.89 -24.65
CA ARG A 243 15.75 3.26 -23.24
C ARG A 243 16.93 4.08 -22.75
N ILE A 244 18.14 3.67 -23.13
CA ILE A 244 19.42 4.32 -22.82
C ILE A 244 19.79 5.24 -23.99
N ARG A 245 19.09 6.39 -24.06
CA ARG A 245 19.10 7.30 -25.21
C ARG A 245 20.31 8.24 -25.25
N LYS A 246 20.34 9.21 -24.32
CA LYS A 246 21.38 10.26 -24.22
C LYS A 246 22.21 10.24 -22.94
N GLY A 247 21.67 9.76 -21.82
CA GLY A 247 22.44 9.64 -20.56
C GLY A 247 22.81 10.97 -19.90
N GLN A 248 22.17 12.06 -20.31
CA GLN A 248 22.45 13.41 -19.86
C GLN A 248 21.25 13.98 -19.09
N SER A 249 21.53 14.85 -18.12
CA SER A 249 20.51 15.52 -17.31
C SER A 249 19.88 16.72 -18.01
N ASP A 250 20.62 17.41 -18.88
CA ASP A 250 20.27 18.71 -19.47
C ASP A 250 19.91 18.67 -20.96
N SER A 251 19.84 17.47 -21.57
CA SER A 251 19.55 17.34 -23.00
C SER A 251 18.20 17.94 -23.42
N PHE A 252 17.28 18.09 -22.47
CA PHE A 252 15.99 18.75 -22.69
C PHE A 252 16.12 20.17 -23.23
N ARG A 253 17.22 20.88 -22.94
CA ARG A 253 17.46 22.25 -23.42
C ARG A 253 17.56 22.36 -24.94
N GLN A 254 17.92 21.27 -25.60
CA GLN A 254 18.06 21.18 -27.06
C GLN A 254 16.82 20.54 -27.72
N GLU A 255 15.91 19.98 -26.92
CA GLU A 255 14.79 19.16 -27.41
C GLU A 255 13.43 19.80 -27.12
N LEU A 256 13.36 20.67 -26.11
CA LEU A 256 12.20 21.47 -25.77
C LEU A 256 12.47 22.93 -26.13
N THR A 257 11.45 23.60 -26.68
CA THR A 257 11.50 25.05 -26.83
C THR A 257 11.50 25.74 -25.46
N ILE A 258 11.86 27.02 -25.42
CA ILE A 258 11.84 27.80 -24.17
C ILE A 258 10.40 27.91 -23.63
N GLU A 259 9.43 28.04 -24.51
CA GLU A 259 8.01 28.11 -24.16
C GLU A 259 7.52 26.80 -23.55
N GLN A 260 7.94 25.64 -24.09
CA GLN A 260 7.63 24.33 -23.53
C GLN A 260 8.27 24.11 -22.16
N GLN A 261 9.54 24.52 -22.00
CA GLN A 261 10.23 24.45 -20.70
C GLN A 261 9.50 25.30 -19.66
N LYS A 262 9.17 26.55 -20.00
CA LYS A 262 8.43 27.46 -19.12
C LYS A 262 7.04 26.92 -18.78
N PHE A 263 6.32 26.34 -19.75
CA PHE A 263 5.02 25.72 -19.52
C PHE A 263 5.08 24.58 -18.49
N ILE A 264 6.12 23.75 -18.57
CA ILE A 264 6.37 22.66 -17.60
C ILE A 264 6.65 23.25 -16.20
N GLU A 265 7.54 24.24 -16.12
CA GLU A 265 7.93 24.90 -14.87
C GLU A 265 6.75 25.60 -14.19
N ASP A 266 6.01 26.43 -14.93
CA ASP A 266 4.86 27.18 -14.42
C ASP A 266 3.76 26.22 -13.93
N SER A 267 3.45 25.17 -14.69
CA SER A 267 2.44 24.18 -14.30
C SER A 267 2.86 23.36 -13.08
N CYS A 268 4.13 22.97 -12.98
CA CYS A 268 4.65 22.28 -11.79
C CYS A 268 4.53 23.18 -10.56
N THR A 269 4.92 24.45 -10.69
CA THR A 269 4.87 25.44 -9.61
C THR A 269 3.45 25.69 -9.15
N SER A 270 2.47 25.75 -10.06
CA SER A 270 1.08 26.07 -9.72
C SER A 270 0.25 24.87 -9.24
N GLN A 271 0.60 23.63 -9.63
CA GLN A 271 -0.27 22.45 -9.42
C GLN A 271 0.34 21.35 -8.55
N LEU A 272 1.65 21.33 -8.32
CA LEU A 272 2.24 20.34 -7.43
C LEU A 272 1.87 20.61 -5.97
N ASN A 273 1.71 19.53 -5.20
CA ASN A 273 1.65 19.59 -3.75
C ASN A 273 2.90 20.32 -3.24
N PRO A 274 2.80 21.27 -2.30
CA PRO A 274 3.94 22.07 -1.84
C PRO A 274 5.14 21.26 -1.38
N ARG A 275 4.92 20.10 -0.74
CA ARG A 275 6.01 19.22 -0.30
C ARG A 275 6.71 18.52 -1.46
N MET A 276 6.00 18.31 -2.56
CA MET A 276 6.59 17.74 -3.77
C MET A 276 7.27 18.81 -4.61
N LEU A 277 6.69 20.01 -4.68
CA LEU A 277 7.34 21.18 -5.29
C LEU A 277 8.68 21.48 -4.62
N ALA A 278 8.74 21.48 -3.29
CA ALA A 278 9.98 21.70 -2.53
C ALA A 278 11.10 20.72 -2.89
N LYS A 279 10.76 19.50 -3.33
CA LYS A 279 11.75 18.51 -3.79
C LYS A 279 12.32 18.85 -5.17
N LEU A 280 11.67 19.73 -5.91
CA LEU A 280 12.06 20.20 -7.24
C LEU A 280 12.74 21.59 -7.21
N ASP A 281 12.83 22.26 -6.07
CA ASP A 281 13.44 23.60 -5.93
C ASP A 281 14.83 23.69 -6.58
N ARG A 282 15.61 22.60 -6.47
CA ARG A 282 16.95 22.47 -7.06
C ARG A 282 17.00 22.66 -8.58
N TYR A 283 15.88 22.49 -9.28
CA TYR A 283 15.79 22.63 -10.74
C TYR A 283 15.48 24.06 -11.19
N GLY A 284 15.33 24.99 -10.24
CA GLY A 284 15.18 26.42 -10.52
C GLY A 284 13.76 26.82 -10.93
N PHE A 285 12.72 26.16 -10.40
CA PHE A 285 11.32 26.48 -10.72
C PHE A 285 10.79 27.72 -10.02
N SER A 286 11.53 28.20 -9.01
CA SER A 286 11.22 29.45 -8.33
C SER A 286 12.15 30.54 -8.85
N ASP A 287 11.56 31.64 -9.32
CA ASP A 287 12.26 32.93 -9.26
C ASP A 287 12.60 33.23 -7.78
N PRO A 288 13.76 33.85 -7.48
CA PRO A 288 14.14 34.14 -6.09
C PRO A 288 13.02 34.97 -5.42
N PRO A 289 12.52 34.54 -4.25
CA PRO A 289 11.41 35.24 -3.61
C PRO A 289 11.85 36.64 -3.20
N SER A 290 11.12 37.64 -3.68
CA SER A 290 11.16 38.99 -3.13
C SER A 290 10.75 38.92 -1.66
N SER A 291 11.64 39.39 -0.79
CA SER A 291 11.51 39.36 0.65
C SER A 291 10.22 40.07 1.12
N SER A 292 9.31 39.35 1.75
CA SER A 292 8.41 39.96 2.73
C SER A 292 8.21 39.04 3.92
N THR A 293 9.00 39.34 4.95
CA THR A 293 8.96 38.82 6.30
C THR A 293 7.59 39.06 6.94
N VAL A 294 6.95 38.02 7.48
CA VAL A 294 5.95 38.18 8.54
C VAL A 294 6.33 37.32 9.75
N LYS A 295 6.72 38.02 10.82
CA LYS A 295 6.86 37.52 12.19
C LYS A 295 5.48 37.45 12.86
N SER A 296 5.21 36.36 13.58
CA SER A 296 4.35 36.35 14.79
C SER A 296 4.70 35.12 15.63
N ILE A 297 5.48 35.28 16.70
CA ILE A 297 5.05 35.41 18.10
C ILE A 297 4.37 34.13 18.61
N GLY A 298 5.07 33.46 19.54
CA GLY A 298 4.58 32.28 20.25
C GLY A 298 3.83 32.62 21.53
N ILE A 299 3.17 31.61 22.11
CA ILE A 299 2.72 31.55 23.50
C ILE A 299 2.91 30.10 24.01
N SER A 300 3.45 30.01 25.24
CA SER A 300 3.62 28.79 26.04
C SER A 300 2.30 28.28 26.62
N GLN A 301 2.19 26.98 26.94
CA GLN A 301 2.09 26.50 28.33
C GLN A 301 1.99 24.97 28.46
N SER A 302 2.64 24.49 29.51
CA SER A 302 2.73 23.15 30.07
C SER A 302 1.48 22.71 30.85
N VAL A 303 1.20 21.40 30.94
CA VAL A 303 0.87 20.66 32.18
C VAL A 303 1.22 19.17 32.00
N ALA A 304 1.84 18.57 33.02
CA ALA A 304 2.25 17.15 33.12
C ALA A 304 1.24 16.33 34.00
N PRO A 305 1.37 14.98 34.08
CA PRO A 305 0.23 14.07 34.21
C PRO A 305 -0.07 13.58 35.63
N GLU A 306 -1.29 13.06 35.86
CA GLU A 306 -1.69 12.43 37.11
C GLU A 306 -1.83 10.89 36.96
N LYS A 307 -1.13 10.18 37.86
CA LYS A 307 -1.11 8.72 38.02
C LYS A 307 -2.37 8.24 38.75
N GLN A 308 -2.88 7.05 38.39
CA GLN A 308 -3.59 6.20 39.34
C GLN A 308 -3.09 4.75 39.32
N VAL A 309 -3.10 4.19 40.53
CA VAL A 309 -2.42 3.00 41.03
C VAL A 309 -3.39 1.82 41.07
N HIS A 310 -2.88 0.64 40.72
CA HIS A 310 -3.52 -0.68 40.89
C HIS A 310 -3.45 -1.16 42.34
N ASP A 311 -4.47 -1.90 42.80
CA ASP A 311 -4.28 -3.14 43.59
C ASP A 311 -5.57 -4.01 43.61
N PRO A 312 -5.51 -5.31 44.01
CA PRO A 312 -6.17 -6.38 43.27
C PRO A 312 -7.13 -7.21 44.14
N VAL A 313 -7.58 -8.34 43.56
CA VAL A 313 -8.21 -9.53 44.19
C VAL A 313 -9.73 -9.62 44.04
N THR A 314 -10.18 -10.45 43.08
CA THR A 314 -10.96 -11.66 43.42
C THR A 314 -10.98 -12.66 42.27
N LYS A 315 -10.42 -13.85 42.52
CA LYS A 315 -10.52 -15.04 41.66
C LYS A 315 -11.79 -15.83 41.99
N ARG A 316 -12.36 -16.45 40.94
CA ARG A 316 -13.34 -17.57 40.87
C ARG A 316 -14.82 -17.20 40.67
N ARG A 317 -15.27 -17.28 39.41
CA ARG A 317 -16.37 -18.13 38.87
C ARG A 317 -16.39 -18.04 37.32
N LEU A 318 -15.61 -18.89 36.64
CA LEU A 318 -15.71 -19.15 35.19
C LEU A 318 -16.22 -20.59 35.05
N PRO A 319 -17.41 -20.82 34.45
CA PRO A 319 -17.44 -21.09 33.01
C PRO A 319 -18.69 -20.60 32.24
N SER A 320 -19.66 -19.92 32.87
CA SER A 320 -20.90 -19.49 32.19
C SER A 320 -20.86 -18.07 31.61
N LEU A 321 -19.92 -17.24 32.05
CA LEU A 321 -19.82 -15.84 31.60
C LEU A 321 -19.24 -15.72 30.19
N GLY A 322 -18.27 -16.57 29.82
CA GLY A 322 -17.61 -16.52 28.53
C GLY A 322 -18.52 -16.89 27.36
N VAL A 323 -19.40 -17.89 27.53
CA VAL A 323 -20.37 -18.29 26.49
C VAL A 323 -21.45 -17.22 26.31
N GLN A 324 -21.86 -16.58 27.41
CA GLN A 324 -22.89 -15.54 27.38
C GLN A 324 -22.38 -14.25 26.73
N LEU A 325 -21.20 -13.77 27.13
CA LEU A 325 -20.52 -12.64 26.49
C LEU A 325 -20.22 -12.90 25.01
N LEU A 326 -19.84 -14.12 24.66
CA LEU A 326 -19.62 -14.51 23.25
C LEU A 326 -20.92 -14.48 22.45
N SER A 327 -22.03 -15.02 23.00
CA SER A 327 -23.33 -14.96 22.34
C SER A 327 -23.85 -13.53 22.17
N GLU A 328 -23.68 -12.68 23.17
CA GLU A 328 -24.08 -11.26 23.12
C GLU A 328 -23.26 -10.49 22.08
N ALA A 329 -21.94 -10.71 22.03
CA ALA A 329 -21.08 -10.12 21.02
C ALA A 329 -21.44 -10.59 19.59
N MET A 330 -21.73 -11.88 19.41
CA MET A 330 -22.13 -12.42 18.11
C MET A 330 -23.49 -11.88 17.65
N VAL A 331 -24.45 -11.69 18.57
CA VAL A 331 -25.73 -11.04 18.25
C VAL A 331 -25.51 -9.61 17.75
N ILE A 332 -24.67 -8.83 18.44
CA ILE A 332 -24.37 -7.44 18.07
C ILE A 332 -23.69 -7.39 16.69
N ILE A 333 -22.70 -8.25 16.46
CA ILE A 333 -21.98 -8.32 15.18
C ILE A 333 -22.92 -8.74 14.04
N GLY A 334 -23.77 -9.76 14.26
CA GLY A 334 -24.73 -10.23 13.27
C GLY A 334 -25.76 -9.16 12.90
N LEU A 335 -26.31 -8.45 13.88
CA LEU A 335 -27.25 -7.35 13.66
C LEU A 335 -26.59 -6.16 12.95
N ALA A 336 -25.37 -5.79 13.33
CA ALA A 336 -24.63 -4.72 12.68
C ALA A 336 -24.39 -5.05 11.20
N ALA A 337 -23.96 -6.28 10.88
CA ALA A 337 -23.78 -6.72 9.50
C ALA A 337 -25.08 -6.71 8.69
N MET A 338 -26.20 -7.13 9.30
CA MET A 338 -27.51 -7.13 8.65
C MET A 338 -28.09 -5.72 8.42
N LEU A 339 -27.73 -4.73 9.23
CA LEU A 339 -28.18 -3.34 9.08
C LEU A 339 -27.29 -2.55 8.13
N ILE A 340 -25.98 -2.77 8.17
CA ILE A 340 -25.00 -2.03 7.36
C ILE A 340 -25.05 -2.46 5.89
N ALA A 341 -25.25 -3.74 5.59
CA ALA A 341 -25.22 -4.25 4.22
C ALA A 341 -26.32 -3.61 3.32
N PRO A 342 -27.61 -3.56 3.72
CA PRO A 342 -28.66 -2.95 2.91
C PRO A 342 -28.51 -1.43 2.77
N THR A 343 -27.95 -0.76 3.79
CA THR A 343 -27.71 0.69 3.72
C THR A 343 -26.61 1.04 2.73
N ILE A 344 -25.54 0.24 2.65
CA ILE A 344 -24.47 0.43 1.65
C ILE A 344 -25.05 0.28 0.24
N LEU A 345 -25.85 -0.77 0.00
CA LEU A 345 -26.47 -0.99 -1.30
C LEU A 345 -27.48 0.10 -1.68
N ALA A 346 -28.24 0.63 -0.71
CA ALA A 346 -29.17 1.74 -0.95
C ALA A 346 -28.45 3.04 -1.33
N ILE A 347 -27.29 3.31 -0.73
CA ILE A 347 -26.42 4.44 -1.08
C ILE A 347 -25.87 4.26 -2.50
N GLU A 348 -25.33 3.08 -2.83
CA GLU A 348 -24.82 2.77 -4.18
C GLU A 348 -25.88 2.92 -5.28
N VAL A 349 -27.10 2.45 -5.04
CA VAL A 349 -28.21 2.60 -5.98
C VAL A 349 -28.68 4.06 -6.07
N GLY A 350 -28.63 4.80 -4.96
CA GLY A 350 -28.96 6.23 -4.93
C GLY A 350 -27.98 7.08 -5.75
N GLU A 351 -26.67 6.88 -5.55
CA GLU A 351 -25.62 7.58 -6.31
C GLU A 351 -25.71 7.31 -7.81
N TRP A 352 -26.05 6.07 -8.19
CA TRP A 352 -26.30 5.69 -9.58
C TRP A 352 -27.48 6.46 -10.22
N PHE A 353 -28.59 6.62 -9.50
CA PHE A 353 -29.79 7.29 -10.01
C PHE A 353 -29.64 8.81 -10.12
N PHE A 354 -28.91 9.45 -9.20
CA PHE A 354 -28.93 10.91 -9.07
C PHE A 354 -27.72 11.66 -9.66
N ARG A 355 -26.69 10.96 -10.19
CA ARG A 355 -25.49 11.55 -10.84
C ARG A 355 -24.89 12.75 -10.08
N ARG A 356 -24.85 12.69 -8.75
CA ARG A 356 -24.20 13.68 -7.88
C ARG A 356 -23.44 12.97 -6.78
N GLU A 357 -22.20 13.36 -6.57
CA GLU A 357 -21.46 13.06 -5.34
C GLU A 357 -22.17 13.76 -4.18
N TRP A 358 -22.52 13.03 -3.12
CA TRP A 358 -23.17 13.60 -1.94
C TRP A 358 -22.13 14.39 -1.14
N ASP A 359 -22.37 15.69 -0.90
CA ASP A 359 -21.46 16.55 -0.14
C ASP A 359 -21.44 16.16 1.35
N GLY A 360 -20.62 15.16 1.70
CA GLY A 360 -20.35 14.77 3.08
C GLY A 360 -20.05 13.26 3.20
N HIS A 361 -18.75 12.94 3.36
CA HIS A 361 -18.19 11.59 3.49
C HIS A 361 -18.58 10.65 2.34
N SER A 362 -17.71 10.56 1.33
CA SER A 362 -17.94 9.73 0.16
C SER A 362 -17.98 8.24 0.54
N LEU A 363 -18.70 7.43 -0.24
CA LEU A 363 -18.68 5.97 -0.14
C LEU A 363 -17.24 5.41 -0.21
N GLU A 364 -16.33 6.12 -0.88
CA GLU A 364 -14.89 5.83 -0.96
C GLU A 364 -14.22 5.84 0.43
N ASP A 365 -14.56 6.80 1.28
CA ASP A 365 -14.03 6.89 2.66
C ASP A 365 -14.51 5.71 3.54
N GLY A 366 -15.74 5.23 3.29
CA GLY A 366 -16.32 4.09 4.00
C GLY A 366 -15.77 2.73 3.55
N LEU A 367 -15.55 2.54 2.25
CA LEU A 367 -15.04 1.28 1.68
C LEU A 367 -13.53 1.11 1.87
N ALA A 368 -12.77 2.21 1.90
CA ALA A 368 -11.35 2.22 2.25
C ALA A 368 -11.08 1.69 3.67
N LEU A 369 -12.03 1.88 4.59
CA LEU A 369 -11.95 1.37 5.97
C LEU A 369 -11.97 -0.18 6.04
N PHE A 370 -12.57 -0.83 5.03
CA PHE A 370 -12.65 -2.29 4.92
C PHE A 370 -11.71 -2.86 3.85
N GLY A 371 -10.79 -2.05 3.31
CA GLY A 371 -9.76 -2.47 2.35
C GLY A 371 -10.29 -2.78 0.95
N ILE A 372 -11.44 -2.24 0.58
CA ILE A 372 -12.05 -2.39 -0.75
C ILE A 372 -11.98 -1.04 -1.46
N ASP A 373 -10.96 -0.82 -2.29
CA ASP A 373 -10.85 0.40 -3.10
C ASP A 373 -11.17 0.15 -4.58
N ARG A 374 -12.10 0.97 -5.13
CA ARG A 374 -12.34 1.08 -6.58
C ARG A 374 -11.14 1.78 -7.24
N VAL A 375 -10.74 1.29 -8.42
CA VAL A 375 -9.58 1.78 -9.19
C VAL A 375 -10.04 2.08 -10.62
N GLY A 376 -10.14 3.36 -11.00
CA GLY A 376 -10.44 3.83 -12.36
C GLY A 376 -10.83 5.32 -12.42
N PRO A 377 -10.72 6.01 -13.58
CA PRO A 377 -11.23 7.38 -13.74
C PRO A 377 -12.77 7.39 -13.76
N VAL A 378 -13.40 8.57 -13.63
CA VAL A 378 -14.86 8.79 -13.57
C VAL A 378 -15.63 7.83 -14.48
N GLU A 379 -16.48 7.00 -13.86
CA GLU A 379 -17.13 5.84 -14.47
C GLU A 379 -18.10 6.24 -15.60
N THR A 380 -18.01 5.52 -16.72
CA THR A 380 -19.08 5.51 -17.72
C THR A 380 -20.35 4.87 -17.13
N PRO A 381 -21.58 5.21 -17.60
CA PRO A 381 -22.83 4.65 -17.03
C PRO A 381 -22.89 3.11 -17.00
N THR A 382 -22.13 2.43 -17.85
CA THR A 382 -21.97 0.96 -17.86
C THR A 382 -21.08 0.41 -16.77
N GLU A 383 -20.01 1.14 -16.40
CA GLU A 383 -19.11 0.73 -15.32
C GLU A 383 -19.84 0.80 -13.97
N GLN A 384 -20.68 1.82 -13.77
CA GLN A 384 -21.53 1.93 -12.58
C GLN A 384 -22.55 0.78 -12.46
N ILE A 385 -23.19 0.39 -13.57
CA ILE A 385 -24.12 -0.75 -13.59
C ILE A 385 -23.39 -2.04 -13.20
N LEU A 386 -22.20 -2.27 -13.75
CA LEU A 386 -21.41 -3.46 -13.49
C LEU A 386 -20.95 -3.53 -12.02
N ASP A 387 -20.60 -2.39 -11.43
CA ASP A 387 -20.22 -2.31 -10.03
C ASP A 387 -21.40 -2.60 -9.09
N VAL A 388 -22.62 -2.15 -9.40
CA VAL A 388 -23.84 -2.56 -8.67
C VAL A 388 -24.07 -4.08 -8.79
N PHE A 389 -23.86 -4.66 -9.98
CA PHE A 389 -23.96 -6.12 -10.18
C PHE A 389 -22.89 -6.92 -9.44
N LEU A 390 -21.72 -6.34 -9.17
CA LEU A 390 -20.63 -6.95 -8.38
C LEU A 390 -20.83 -6.76 -6.87
N ALA A 391 -21.35 -5.61 -6.45
CA ALA A 391 -21.61 -5.29 -5.05
C ALA A 391 -22.84 -6.04 -4.50
N LEU A 392 -23.84 -6.33 -5.35
CA LEU A 392 -25.07 -7.01 -4.94
C LEU A 392 -24.82 -8.43 -4.40
N PRO A 393 -24.06 -9.33 -5.05
CA PRO A 393 -23.70 -10.64 -4.50
C PRO A 393 -22.91 -10.55 -3.19
N LEU A 394 -22.00 -9.58 -3.06
CA LEU A 394 -21.19 -9.37 -1.86
C LEU A 394 -22.06 -8.89 -0.70
N THR A 395 -22.98 -7.97 -0.96
CA THR A 395 -23.94 -7.45 0.01
C THR A 395 -24.88 -8.57 0.49
N ILE A 396 -25.40 -9.37 -0.44
CA ILE A 396 -26.23 -10.54 -0.12
C ILE A 396 -25.42 -11.52 0.73
N ALA A 397 -24.17 -11.81 0.38
CA ALA A 397 -23.33 -12.72 1.15
C ALA A 397 -23.04 -12.17 2.56
N LEU A 398 -22.75 -10.88 2.71
CA LEU A 398 -22.51 -10.24 4.00
C LEU A 398 -23.76 -10.27 4.88
N PHE A 399 -24.92 -9.95 4.30
CA PHE A 399 -26.21 -10.02 4.99
C PHE A 399 -26.55 -11.44 5.44
N MET A 400 -26.38 -12.43 4.56
CA MET A 400 -26.66 -13.84 4.87
C MET A 400 -25.70 -14.38 5.93
N ASN A 401 -24.43 -14.00 5.91
CA ASN A 401 -23.47 -14.36 6.96
C ASN A 401 -23.82 -13.68 8.29
N GLY A 402 -24.18 -12.41 8.29
CA GLY A 402 -24.68 -11.69 9.47
C GLY A 402 -25.91 -12.38 10.08
N LEU A 403 -26.87 -12.78 9.24
CA LEU A 403 -28.06 -13.52 9.63
C LEU A 403 -27.72 -14.89 10.23
N LEU A 404 -26.81 -15.64 9.62
CA LEU A 404 -26.37 -16.94 10.14
C LEU A 404 -25.66 -16.80 11.49
N ILE A 405 -24.79 -15.80 11.65
CA ILE A 405 -24.10 -15.50 12.93
C ILE A 405 -25.13 -15.13 14.00
N PHE A 406 -26.10 -14.29 13.66
CA PHE A 406 -27.18 -13.89 14.56
C PHE A 406 -28.03 -15.09 14.99
N LEU A 407 -28.49 -15.91 14.04
CA LEU A 407 -29.31 -17.10 14.33
C LEU A 407 -28.54 -18.13 15.17
N ALA A 408 -27.25 -18.34 14.87
CA ALA A 408 -26.38 -19.18 15.68
C ALA A 408 -26.25 -18.62 17.11
N ALA A 409 -26.01 -17.32 17.26
CA ALA A 409 -25.87 -16.68 18.56
C ALA A 409 -27.15 -16.77 19.41
N VAL A 410 -28.33 -16.59 18.81
CA VAL A 410 -29.62 -16.78 19.47
C VAL A 410 -29.80 -18.24 19.89
N HIS A 411 -29.48 -19.19 19.02
CA HIS A 411 -29.58 -20.62 19.32
C HIS A 411 -28.65 -21.07 20.47
N PHE A 412 -27.40 -20.60 20.47
CA PHE A 412 -26.44 -20.87 21.55
C PHE A 412 -26.79 -20.15 22.86
N GLY A 413 -27.32 -18.93 22.78
CA GLY A 413 -27.79 -18.16 23.93
C GLY A 413 -28.98 -18.83 24.64
N ASP A 414 -29.94 -19.34 23.87
CA ASP A 414 -31.11 -20.06 24.40
C ASP A 414 -30.72 -21.41 25.05
N TRP A 415 -29.80 -22.16 24.44
CA TRP A 415 -29.26 -23.39 25.04
C TRP A 415 -28.48 -23.11 26.34
N GLY A 416 -27.75 -22.00 26.40
CA GLY A 416 -27.08 -21.52 27.61
C GLY A 416 -28.06 -21.21 28.74
N LEU A 417 -29.16 -20.49 28.44
CA LEU A 417 -30.21 -20.13 29.40
C LEU A 417 -31.01 -21.35 29.88
N GLN A 418 -31.32 -22.31 29.00
CA GLN A 418 -31.99 -23.55 29.36
C GLN A 418 -31.11 -24.46 30.23
N GLY A 419 -29.82 -24.58 29.91
CA GLY A 419 -28.86 -25.35 30.70
C GLY A 419 -28.66 -24.79 32.12
N VAL A 420 -28.67 -23.47 32.29
CA VAL A 420 -28.58 -22.80 33.60
C VAL A 420 -29.87 -23.02 34.41
N ARG A 421 -31.05 -22.94 33.78
CA ARG A 421 -32.34 -23.23 34.44
C ARG A 421 -32.45 -24.69 34.89
N LEU A 422 -31.95 -25.64 34.09
CA LEU A 422 -31.94 -27.07 34.42
C LEU A 422 -31.01 -27.36 35.63
N LYS A 423 -29.80 -26.77 35.64
CA LYS A 423 -28.87 -26.89 36.77
C LYS A 423 -29.43 -26.28 38.07
N LYS A 424 -30.13 -25.13 37.98
CA LYS A 424 -30.83 -24.53 39.15
C LYS A 424 -31.94 -25.44 39.67
N LYS A 425 -32.77 -26.03 38.80
CA LYS A 425 -33.82 -26.98 39.22
C LYS A 425 -33.24 -28.22 39.93
N LEU A 426 -32.19 -28.82 39.35
CA LEU A 426 -31.51 -29.98 39.93
C LEU A 426 -30.86 -29.66 41.30
N ALA A 427 -30.26 -28.48 41.46
CA ALA A 427 -29.67 -28.05 42.72
C ALA A 427 -30.71 -27.84 43.83
N VAL A 428 -31.87 -27.25 43.49
CA VAL A 428 -32.99 -27.09 44.44
C VAL A 428 -33.54 -28.44 44.88
N GLU A 429 -33.66 -29.40 43.96
CA GLU A 429 -34.17 -30.73 44.25
C GLU A 429 -33.21 -31.54 45.15
N GLN A 430 -31.89 -31.42 44.93
CA GLN A 430 -30.86 -31.98 45.82
C GLN A 430 -30.88 -31.36 47.22
N SER A 431 -31.12 -30.05 47.34
CA SER A 431 -31.22 -29.36 48.63
C SER A 431 -32.43 -29.84 49.45
N LYS A 432 -33.58 -30.04 48.81
CA LYS A 432 -34.80 -30.60 49.43
C LYS A 432 -34.59 -32.05 49.89
N ARG A 433 -33.85 -32.87 49.13
CA ARG A 433 -33.46 -34.23 49.54
C ARG A 433 -32.56 -34.23 50.77
N ARG A 434 -31.59 -33.31 50.86
CA ARG A 434 -30.70 -33.17 52.03
C ARG A 434 -31.46 -32.72 53.28
N GLN A 435 -32.36 -31.75 53.19
CA GLN A 435 -33.18 -31.31 54.33
C GLN A 435 -34.10 -32.43 54.84
N ARG A 436 -34.69 -33.25 53.96
CA ARG A 436 -35.47 -34.43 54.36
C ARG A 436 -34.63 -35.51 55.06
N SER A 437 -33.33 -35.61 54.76
CA SER A 437 -32.42 -36.54 55.45
C SER A 437 -31.99 -36.03 56.84
N HIS A 438 -31.85 -34.71 57.01
CA HIS A 438 -31.47 -34.10 58.28
C HIS A 438 -32.62 -34.05 59.30
N ALA A 439 -33.87 -33.90 58.86
CA ALA A 439 -35.03 -33.96 59.74
C ALA A 439 -35.27 -35.35 60.37
N LYS A 440 -34.60 -36.41 59.87
CA LYS A 440 -34.71 -37.77 60.42
C LYS A 440 -33.70 -38.07 61.54
N ASN A 441 -32.67 -37.25 61.77
CA ASN A 441 -31.65 -37.50 62.81
C ASN A 441 -31.15 -36.19 63.47
N PRO A 442 -31.69 -35.77 64.63
CA PRO A 442 -31.14 -34.67 65.40
C PRO A 442 -29.97 -35.13 66.33
N PRO A 443 -28.90 -34.32 66.52
CA PRO A 443 -27.76 -34.66 67.37
C PRO A 443 -27.96 -34.25 68.85
N SER A 444 -27.45 -35.07 69.77
CA SER A 444 -27.55 -34.95 71.23
C SER A 444 -26.45 -34.06 71.87
N ASP A 445 -26.87 -33.26 72.85
CA ASP A 445 -26.12 -32.25 73.63
C ASP A 445 -24.89 -32.74 74.42
N LEU A 446 -23.92 -31.84 74.63
CA LEU A 446 -22.96 -31.87 75.75
C LEU A 446 -22.99 -30.54 76.51
N LYS A 447 -23.26 -30.64 77.82
CA LYS A 447 -23.34 -29.57 78.83
C LYS A 447 -22.00 -29.36 79.60
N PRO A 448 -21.87 -28.28 80.41
CA PRO A 448 -20.61 -27.52 80.55
C PRO A 448 -19.83 -27.76 81.85
N ALA A 449 -18.69 -27.04 81.91
CA ALA A 449 -17.61 -27.03 82.88
C ALA A 449 -17.98 -26.70 84.35
N GLY A 450 -17.17 -27.24 85.28
CA GLY A 450 -17.07 -26.84 86.68
C GLY A 450 -15.60 -26.87 87.14
N MET A 451 -15.17 -25.77 87.78
CA MET A 451 -13.83 -25.46 88.28
C MET A 451 -13.40 -26.29 89.51
N VAL A 452 -12.08 -26.31 89.78
CA VAL A 452 -11.38 -25.90 91.03
C VAL A 452 -10.13 -26.78 91.29
N SER A 453 -8.94 -26.20 91.05
CA SER A 453 -7.75 -26.02 91.94
C SER A 453 -7.15 -27.19 92.79
N PRO A 454 -5.94 -27.06 93.38
CA PRO A 454 -4.61 -27.04 92.76
C PRO A 454 -3.61 -28.05 93.41
N SER A 455 -2.44 -28.22 92.78
CA SER A 455 -1.13 -28.65 93.34
C SER A 455 -1.04 -29.92 94.22
N ARG A 456 -0.32 -30.93 93.74
CA ARG A 456 1.03 -31.28 94.24
C ARG A 456 1.76 -32.17 93.26
#